data_AF-A0A0X3NNE5-F1
#
_entry.id   AF-A0A0X3NNE5-F1
#
_cell.length_a   1.000
_cell.length_b   1.000
_cell.length_c   1.000
_cell.angle_alpha   90.00
_cell.angle_beta   90.00
_cell.angle_gamma   90.00
#
_symmetry.space_group_name_H-M   'P 1'
#
loop_
_entity.id
_entity.type
_entity.pdbx_description
1 polymer ?
#
loop_
_entity_poly.entity_id
_entity_poly.type
_entity_poly.pdbx_seq_one_letter_code
_entity_poly.pdbx_strand_id
1 'polypeptide(L)'
;MFSGSDELEHLLTQPETTVEEVLNYVHFTDELSTRNPALLEFLALPDRVRDLVELVRRGPNLSYPAERQYQLAYLATEALTSENWTIQDALLQNEEALDGLYSILQTKDPASLPPLTASFLHRILVYLSKWAALELLSFLKSKTDFVDCVIRHMDKAAVPEILYHLLNTANYNTFLSICQWLDEAQLVQKLLDRFLCDDLEIRAYACQFYCGLIY
;
A
#
# COMPACT_ATOMS: atom_id res chain seq x y z
N MET A 1 -23.85 8.51 30.69
CA MET A 1 -22.78 8.88 29.74
C MET A 1 -22.05 7.60 29.45
N PHE A 2 -22.12 7.15 28.20
CA PHE A 2 -21.25 6.07 27.72
C PHE A 2 -19.81 6.58 27.75
N SER A 3 -18.85 5.73 28.09
CA SER A 3 -17.44 6.02 27.83
C SER A 3 -17.20 5.99 26.31
N GLY A 4 -16.10 6.57 25.81
CA GLY A 4 -15.77 6.50 24.37
C GLY A 4 -15.76 5.06 23.83
N SER A 5 -15.17 4.13 24.60
CA SER A 5 -15.17 2.70 24.26
C SER A 5 -16.58 2.11 24.12
N ASP A 6 -17.52 2.50 24.99
CA ASP A 6 -18.88 1.95 24.93
C ASP A 6 -19.65 2.42 23.69
N GLU A 7 -19.39 3.64 23.20
CA GLU A 7 -19.99 4.17 21.97
C GLU A 7 -19.47 3.42 20.73
N LEU A 8 -18.17 3.13 20.70
CA LEU A 8 -17.58 2.33 19.63
C LEU A 8 -18.13 0.90 19.64
N GLU A 9 -18.20 0.24 20.79
CA GLU A 9 -18.76 -1.12 20.87
C GLU A 9 -20.23 -1.15 20.43
N HIS A 10 -21.02 -0.15 20.80
CA HIS A 10 -22.38 -0.03 20.30
C HIS A 10 -22.44 0.15 18.77
N LEU A 11 -21.52 0.93 18.18
CA LEU A 11 -21.40 1.07 16.72
C LEU A 11 -21.04 -0.28 16.07
N LEU A 12 -20.05 -0.99 16.61
CA LEU A 12 -19.57 -2.26 16.03
C LEU A 12 -20.59 -3.41 16.10
N THR A 13 -21.58 -3.32 17.00
CA THR A 13 -22.65 -4.33 17.13
C THR A 13 -23.80 -4.15 16.14
N GLN A 14 -23.90 -3.01 15.44
CA GLN A 14 -24.97 -2.82 14.45
C GLN A 14 -24.65 -3.63 13.17
N PRO A 15 -25.64 -4.34 12.60
CA PRO A 15 -25.40 -5.25 11.47
C PRO A 15 -25.00 -4.54 10.18
N GLU A 16 -25.40 -3.28 10.01
CA GLU A 16 -25.14 -2.48 8.80
C GLU A 16 -23.90 -1.58 8.93
N THR A 17 -23.14 -1.70 10.03
CA THR A 17 -21.97 -0.84 10.28
C THR A 17 -20.91 -1.03 9.20
N THR A 18 -20.56 0.07 8.57
CA THR A 18 -19.56 0.13 7.50
C THR A 18 -18.17 0.47 8.03
N VAL A 19 -17.13 0.11 7.28
CA VAL A 19 -15.76 0.55 7.60
C VAL A 19 -15.65 2.08 7.58
N GLU A 20 -16.30 2.77 6.62
CA GLU A 20 -16.26 4.23 6.56
C GLU A 20 -16.84 4.88 7.83
N GLU A 21 -17.93 4.35 8.40
CA GLU A 21 -18.50 4.85 9.66
C GLU A 21 -17.55 4.63 10.84
N VAL A 22 -16.94 3.45 10.94
CA VAL A 22 -15.98 3.13 12.01
C VAL A 22 -14.72 4.01 11.93
N LEU A 23 -14.17 4.21 10.73
CA LEU A 23 -13.01 5.09 10.53
C LEU A 23 -13.34 6.55 10.90
N ASN A 24 -14.57 7.01 10.64
CA ASN A 24 -15.01 8.36 11.00
C ASN A 24 -15.39 8.53 12.47
N TYR A 25 -15.35 7.46 13.27
CA TYR A 25 -15.54 7.57 14.71
C TYR A 25 -14.47 8.50 15.31
N VAL A 26 -14.90 9.45 16.14
CA VAL A 26 -14.04 10.58 16.58
C VAL A 26 -12.80 10.14 17.36
N HIS A 27 -12.86 9.00 18.04
CA HIS A 27 -11.74 8.42 18.78
C HIS A 27 -11.13 7.19 18.08
N PHE A 28 -11.39 6.99 16.79
CA PHE A 28 -10.90 5.83 16.04
C PHE A 28 -9.38 5.60 16.19
N THR A 29 -8.57 6.64 16.02
CA THR A 29 -7.10 6.54 16.12
C THR A 29 -6.63 6.20 17.52
N ASP A 30 -7.35 6.69 18.54
CA ASP A 30 -7.05 6.41 19.94
C ASP A 30 -7.34 4.94 20.24
N GLU A 31 -8.52 4.45 19.86
CA GLU A 31 -8.96 3.06 20.03
C GLU A 31 -8.09 2.06 19.25
N LEU A 32 -7.63 2.44 18.05
CA LEU A 32 -6.67 1.66 17.27
C LEU A 32 -5.30 1.58 17.97
N SER A 33 -4.85 2.68 18.57
CA SER A 33 -3.56 2.77 19.28
C SER A 33 -3.58 2.03 20.62
N THR A 34 -4.71 2.04 21.33
CA THR A 34 -4.92 1.28 22.57
C THR A 34 -5.23 -0.20 22.33
N ARG A 35 -5.30 -0.63 21.06
CA ARG A 35 -5.54 -2.01 20.63
C ARG A 35 -6.91 -2.54 21.10
N ASN A 36 -7.97 -1.74 20.93
CA ASN A 36 -9.32 -2.15 21.29
C ASN A 36 -9.68 -3.48 20.59
N PRO A 37 -9.99 -4.56 21.34
CA PRO A 37 -10.16 -5.89 20.76
C PRO A 37 -11.36 -5.97 19.82
N ALA A 38 -12.48 -5.33 20.15
CA ALA A 38 -13.67 -5.33 19.31
C ALA A 38 -13.39 -4.62 17.96
N LEU A 39 -12.64 -3.52 17.98
CA LEU A 39 -12.23 -2.82 16.77
C LEU A 39 -11.33 -3.70 15.89
N LEU A 40 -10.32 -4.32 16.49
CA LEU A 40 -9.38 -5.18 15.75
C LEU A 40 -10.08 -6.39 15.14
N GLU A 41 -10.99 -7.04 15.89
CA GLU A 41 -11.79 -8.17 15.39
C GLU A 41 -12.69 -7.75 14.23
N PHE A 42 -13.36 -6.59 14.34
CA PHE A 42 -14.20 -6.06 13.27
C PHE A 42 -13.38 -5.77 12.00
N LEU A 43 -12.25 -5.06 12.12
CA LEU A 43 -11.42 -4.69 10.96
C LEU A 43 -10.69 -5.88 10.34
N ALA A 44 -10.45 -6.95 11.10
CA ALA A 44 -9.80 -8.16 10.61
C ALA A 44 -10.76 -9.11 9.85
N LEU A 45 -12.06 -8.79 9.77
CA LEU A 45 -12.98 -9.56 8.94
C LEU A 45 -12.60 -9.43 7.44
N PRO A 46 -12.65 -10.51 6.64
CA PRO A 46 -12.20 -10.48 5.24
C PRO A 46 -12.84 -9.38 4.38
N ASP A 47 -14.15 -9.16 4.52
CA ASP A 47 -14.86 -8.08 3.83
C ASP A 47 -14.36 -6.70 4.25
N ARG A 48 -14.07 -6.51 5.55
CA ARG A 48 -13.62 -5.22 6.11
C ARG A 48 -12.19 -4.89 5.71
N VAL A 49 -11.33 -5.90 5.61
CA VAL A 49 -9.99 -5.74 5.03
C VAL A 49 -10.08 -5.31 3.56
N ARG A 50 -10.98 -5.90 2.78
CA ARG A 50 -11.22 -5.47 1.39
C ARG A 50 -11.74 -4.04 1.32
N ASP A 51 -12.68 -3.68 2.18
CA ASP A 51 -13.20 -2.31 2.28
C ASP A 51 -12.07 -1.31 2.61
N LEU A 52 -11.17 -1.63 3.55
CA LEU A 52 -10.00 -0.80 3.88
C LEU A 52 -9.09 -0.60 2.67
N VAL A 53 -8.78 -1.68 1.94
CA VAL A 53 -7.97 -1.61 0.72
C VAL A 53 -8.67 -0.78 -0.36
N GLU A 54 -9.98 -0.94 -0.53
CA GLU A 54 -10.76 -0.16 -1.50
C GLU A 54 -10.72 1.33 -1.18
N LEU A 55 -10.76 1.72 0.10
CA LEU A 55 -10.62 3.12 0.51
C LEU A 55 -9.26 3.71 0.15
N VAL A 56 -8.19 2.92 0.26
CA VAL A 56 -6.85 3.33 -0.19
C VAL A 56 -6.82 3.45 -1.71
N ARG A 57 -7.34 2.42 -2.42
CA ARG A 57 -7.32 2.31 -3.88
C ARG A 57 -8.14 3.40 -4.57
N ARG A 58 -9.32 3.75 -4.05
CA ARG A 58 -10.22 4.79 -4.60
C ARG A 58 -9.55 6.16 -4.67
N GLY A 59 -8.59 6.42 -3.77
CA GLY A 59 -7.91 7.71 -3.70
C GLY A 59 -8.83 8.84 -3.22
N PRO A 60 -8.69 10.08 -3.72
CA PRO A 60 -9.41 11.22 -3.21
C PRO A 60 -10.91 11.13 -3.51
N ASN A 61 -11.75 11.33 -2.50
CA ASN A 61 -13.17 11.55 -2.72
C ASN A 61 -13.43 13.04 -2.99
N LEU A 62 -13.63 13.37 -4.27
CA LEU A 62 -13.78 14.73 -4.78
C LEU A 62 -15.07 15.44 -4.31
N SER A 63 -16.01 14.72 -3.69
CA SER A 63 -17.22 15.31 -3.10
C SER A 63 -16.93 16.00 -1.76
N TYR A 64 -15.77 15.74 -1.13
CA TYR A 64 -15.36 16.39 0.11
C TYR A 64 -14.50 17.65 -0.12
N PRO A 65 -14.43 18.56 0.88
CA PRO A 65 -13.46 19.66 0.88
C PRO A 65 -12.03 19.14 0.68
N ALA A 66 -11.18 19.93 0.01
CA ALA A 66 -9.82 19.54 -0.39
C ALA A 66 -8.99 18.91 0.75
N GLU A 67 -9.11 19.45 1.96
CA GLU A 67 -8.42 19.00 3.18
C GLU A 67 -8.84 17.61 3.65
N ARG A 68 -10.01 17.12 3.23
CA ARG A 68 -10.61 15.85 3.68
C ARG A 68 -10.71 14.80 2.59
N GLN A 69 -10.34 15.11 1.34
CA GLN A 69 -10.51 14.19 0.21
C GLN A 69 -9.80 12.85 0.42
N TYR A 70 -8.67 12.86 1.12
CA TYR A 70 -7.88 11.66 1.45
C TYR A 70 -8.09 11.14 2.87
N GLN A 71 -9.00 11.71 3.66
CA GLN A 71 -9.15 11.36 5.08
C GLN A 71 -9.40 9.86 5.28
N LEU A 72 -10.34 9.28 4.52
CA LEU A 72 -10.64 7.85 4.62
C LEU A 72 -9.47 6.98 4.16
N ALA A 73 -8.79 7.34 3.06
CA ALA A 73 -7.61 6.61 2.58
C ALA A 73 -6.48 6.65 3.62
N TYR A 74 -6.28 7.81 4.26
CA TYR A 74 -5.32 7.97 5.34
C TYR A 74 -5.66 7.06 6.54
N LEU A 75 -6.89 7.11 7.05
CA LEU A 75 -7.32 6.31 8.19
C LEU A 75 -7.32 4.81 7.90
N ALA A 76 -7.69 4.40 6.67
CA ALA A 76 -7.57 3.02 6.23
C ALA A 76 -6.09 2.58 6.19
N THR A 77 -5.19 3.46 5.72
CA THR A 77 -3.75 3.19 5.77
C THR A 77 -3.26 3.11 7.22
N GLU A 78 -3.76 3.94 8.15
CA GLU A 78 -3.41 3.83 9.58
C GLU A 78 -3.83 2.46 10.15
N ALA A 79 -5.03 1.97 9.81
CA ALA A 79 -5.50 0.65 10.22
C ALA A 79 -4.59 -0.48 9.67
N LEU A 80 -4.32 -0.46 8.37
CA LEU A 80 -3.52 -1.49 7.66
C LEU A 80 -2.04 -1.45 8.04
N THR A 81 -1.55 -0.33 8.58
CA THR A 81 -0.17 -0.18 9.08
C THR A 81 -0.09 -0.04 10.60
N SER A 82 -1.15 -0.39 11.32
CA SER A 82 -1.18 -0.31 12.78
C SER A 82 -0.29 -1.39 13.40
N GLU A 83 0.28 -1.18 14.59
CA GLU A 83 1.12 -2.17 15.29
C GLU A 83 0.31 -3.34 15.90
N ASN A 84 -0.61 -3.92 15.12
CA ASN A 84 -1.61 -4.90 15.52
C ASN A 84 -1.69 -6.09 14.55
N TRP A 85 -1.07 -7.22 14.88
CA TRP A 85 -0.93 -8.35 13.93
C TRP A 85 -2.24 -8.92 13.39
N THR A 86 -3.36 -8.77 14.10
CA THR A 86 -4.68 -9.29 13.68
C THR A 86 -5.11 -8.78 12.30
N ILE A 87 -4.91 -7.49 12.01
CA ILE A 87 -5.31 -6.90 10.73
C ILE A 87 -4.34 -7.33 9.62
N GLN A 88 -3.04 -7.41 9.94
CA GLN A 88 -1.98 -7.79 9.00
C GLN A 88 -2.14 -9.25 8.55
N ASP A 89 -2.41 -10.15 9.49
CA ASP A 89 -2.65 -11.56 9.18
C ASP A 89 -3.90 -11.70 8.30
N ALA A 90 -4.96 -10.96 8.60
CA ALA A 90 -6.17 -10.95 7.78
C ALA A 90 -5.91 -10.39 6.37
N LEU A 91 -5.06 -9.36 6.22
CA LEU A 91 -4.63 -8.84 4.92
C LEU A 91 -3.81 -9.85 4.12
N LEU A 92 -2.83 -10.51 4.74
CA LEU A 92 -1.98 -11.49 4.08
C LEU A 92 -2.74 -12.75 3.64
N GLN A 93 -3.80 -13.11 4.36
CA GLN A 93 -4.67 -14.25 4.01
C GLN A 93 -5.74 -13.89 2.98
N ASN A 94 -5.88 -12.62 2.60
CA ASN A 94 -6.90 -12.15 1.68
C ASN A 94 -6.28 -11.78 0.33
N GLU A 95 -6.23 -12.75 -0.59
CA GLU A 95 -5.66 -12.60 -1.93
C GLU A 95 -6.33 -11.46 -2.72
N GLU A 96 -7.66 -11.31 -2.60
CA GLU A 96 -8.40 -10.24 -3.28
C GLU A 96 -8.02 -8.85 -2.74
N ALA A 97 -7.77 -8.71 -1.43
CA ALA A 97 -7.28 -7.47 -0.85
C ALA A 97 -5.84 -7.16 -1.29
N LEU A 98 -4.96 -8.16 -1.34
CA LEU A 98 -3.60 -7.97 -1.87
C LEU A 98 -3.60 -7.58 -3.35
N ASP A 99 -4.47 -8.20 -4.14
CA ASP A 99 -4.68 -7.84 -5.55
C ASP A 99 -5.27 -6.43 -5.68
N GLY A 100 -6.17 -6.03 -4.79
CA GLY A 100 -6.69 -4.67 -4.69
C GLY A 100 -5.58 -3.64 -4.46
N LEU A 101 -4.65 -3.90 -3.54
CA LEU A 101 -3.46 -3.05 -3.34
C LEU A 101 -2.57 -3.02 -4.58
N TYR A 102 -2.29 -4.18 -5.17
CA TYR A 102 -1.45 -4.28 -6.35
C TYR A 102 -2.04 -3.53 -7.56
N SER A 103 -3.37 -3.54 -7.71
CA SER A 103 -4.07 -2.88 -8.82
C SER A 103 -3.83 -1.36 -8.87
N ILE A 104 -3.42 -0.73 -7.75
CA ILE A 104 -2.98 0.67 -7.72
C ILE A 104 -1.80 0.88 -8.68
N LEU A 105 -0.83 -0.04 -8.71
CA LEU A 105 0.31 -0.01 -9.64
C LEU A 105 -0.08 -0.37 -11.07
N GLN A 106 -1.20 -1.07 -11.26
CA GLN A 106 -1.71 -1.43 -12.58
C GLN A 106 -2.48 -0.29 -13.26
N THR A 107 -2.56 0.89 -12.63
CA THR A 107 -3.13 2.09 -13.23
C THR A 107 -2.43 2.39 -14.57
N LYS A 108 -3.16 2.26 -15.69
CA LYS A 108 -2.53 2.30 -17.03
C LYS A 108 -1.94 3.67 -17.38
N ASP A 109 -2.57 4.73 -16.92
CA ASP A 109 -2.14 6.11 -17.15
C ASP A 109 -1.41 6.64 -15.90
N PRO A 110 -0.10 6.97 -15.98
CA PRO A 110 0.64 7.54 -14.86
C PRO A 110 0.03 8.81 -14.28
N ALA A 111 -0.63 9.63 -15.11
CA ALA A 111 -1.28 10.87 -14.65
C ALA A 111 -2.52 10.59 -13.78
N SER A 112 -3.14 9.42 -13.95
CA SER A 112 -4.33 9.00 -13.23
C SER A 112 -4.03 8.41 -11.85
N LEU A 113 -2.77 8.08 -11.53
CA LEU A 113 -2.36 7.63 -10.20
C LEU A 113 -1.99 8.85 -9.34
N PRO A 114 -2.74 9.19 -8.27
CA PRO A 114 -2.37 10.31 -7.42
C PRO A 114 -1.10 10.00 -6.62
N PRO A 115 -0.14 10.94 -6.50
CA PRO A 115 1.10 10.72 -5.74
C PRO A 115 0.86 10.28 -4.29
N LEU A 116 -0.17 10.82 -3.62
CA LEU A 116 -0.48 10.46 -2.23
C LEU A 116 -1.02 9.03 -2.11
N THR A 117 -1.84 8.56 -3.07
CA THR A 117 -2.28 7.16 -3.13
C THR A 117 -1.09 6.21 -3.32
N ALA A 118 -0.13 6.57 -4.18
CA ALA A 118 1.10 5.80 -4.33
C ALA A 118 1.92 5.75 -3.02
N SER A 119 1.97 6.86 -2.26
CA SER A 119 2.60 6.90 -0.94
C SER A 119 1.92 6.01 0.09
N PHE A 120 0.58 5.91 0.08
CA PHE A 120 -0.14 4.99 0.95
C PHE A 120 0.16 3.53 0.62
N LEU A 121 0.12 3.16 -0.66
CA LEU A 121 0.54 1.83 -1.11
C LEU A 121 1.95 1.51 -0.64
N HIS A 122 2.92 2.39 -0.93
CA HIS A 122 4.31 2.20 -0.50
C HIS A 122 4.40 1.99 1.01
N ARG A 123 3.70 2.81 1.81
CA ARG A 123 3.70 2.66 3.27
C ARG A 123 3.17 1.30 3.72
N ILE A 124 2.10 0.81 3.11
CA ILE A 124 1.51 -0.51 3.41
C ILE A 124 2.49 -1.63 3.04
N LEU A 125 3.08 -1.60 1.85
CA LEU A 125 4.03 -2.63 1.40
C LEU A 125 5.31 -2.64 2.24
N VAL A 126 5.86 -1.47 2.56
CA VAL A 126 7.01 -1.33 3.47
C VAL A 126 6.66 -1.88 4.85
N TYR A 127 5.47 -1.59 5.35
CA TYR A 127 5.02 -2.11 6.62
C TYR A 127 4.90 -3.65 6.59
N LEU A 128 4.23 -4.21 5.58
CA LEU A 128 4.12 -5.67 5.38
C LEU A 128 5.48 -6.35 5.26
N SER A 129 6.44 -5.74 4.57
CA SER A 129 7.78 -6.32 4.41
C SER A 129 8.53 -6.50 5.73
N LYS A 130 8.21 -5.72 6.78
CA LYS A 130 8.80 -5.88 8.11
C LYS A 130 8.30 -7.12 8.84
N TRP A 131 7.07 -7.56 8.53
CA TRP A 131 6.39 -8.63 9.25
C TRP A 131 6.34 -9.94 8.45
N ALA A 132 6.14 -9.85 7.14
CA ALA A 132 5.92 -10.98 6.24
C ALA A 132 6.73 -10.77 4.94
N ALA A 133 8.05 -10.60 5.09
CA ALA A 133 8.96 -10.28 3.99
C ALA A 133 8.91 -11.29 2.85
N LEU A 134 8.88 -12.59 3.17
CA LEU A 134 8.96 -13.67 2.19
C LEU A 134 7.63 -13.85 1.45
N GLU A 135 6.52 -13.77 2.17
CA GLU A 135 5.16 -13.84 1.65
C GLU A 135 4.89 -12.67 0.72
N LEU A 136 5.23 -11.45 1.15
CA LEU A 136 5.11 -10.26 0.31
C LEU A 136 5.99 -10.38 -0.94
N LEU A 137 7.26 -10.79 -0.78
CA LEU A 137 8.15 -10.95 -1.93
C LEU A 137 7.62 -12.01 -2.92
N SER A 138 7.12 -13.13 -2.41
CA SER A 138 6.49 -14.18 -3.23
C SER A 138 5.28 -13.64 -3.99
N PHE A 139 4.42 -12.89 -3.31
CA PHE A 139 3.27 -12.24 -3.92
C PHE A 139 3.69 -11.28 -5.05
N LEU A 140 4.65 -10.37 -4.81
CA LEU A 140 5.11 -9.42 -5.83
C LEU A 140 5.78 -10.13 -7.00
N LYS A 141 6.59 -11.18 -6.75
CA LYS A 141 7.20 -12.01 -7.79
C LYS A 141 6.19 -12.76 -8.65
N SER A 142 5.02 -13.10 -8.10
CA SER A 142 3.95 -13.73 -8.86
C SER A 142 3.32 -12.80 -9.91
N LYS A 143 3.48 -11.47 -9.74
CA LYS A 143 2.96 -10.47 -10.67
C LYS A 143 3.97 -10.20 -11.78
N THR A 144 3.77 -10.82 -12.94
CA THR A 144 4.70 -10.76 -14.08
C THR A 144 4.92 -9.34 -14.62
N ASP A 145 3.96 -8.45 -14.43
CA ASP A 145 3.97 -7.04 -14.83
C ASP A 145 4.46 -6.09 -13.74
N PHE A 146 4.91 -6.58 -12.58
CA PHE A 146 5.35 -5.74 -11.45
C PHE A 146 6.42 -4.72 -11.86
N VAL A 147 7.49 -5.18 -12.51
CA VAL A 147 8.58 -4.29 -12.96
C VAL A 147 8.08 -3.27 -13.98
N ASP A 148 7.21 -3.66 -14.91
CA ASP A 148 6.61 -2.75 -15.88
C ASP A 148 5.75 -1.68 -15.21
N CYS A 149 5.02 -2.05 -14.17
CA CYS A 149 4.22 -1.12 -13.38
C CYS A 149 5.08 -0.14 -12.59
N VAL A 150 6.15 -0.62 -11.95
CA VAL A 150 7.10 0.23 -11.22
C VAL A 150 7.79 1.24 -12.16
N ILE A 151 8.21 0.81 -13.34
CA ILE A 151 8.80 1.71 -14.36
C ILE A 151 7.77 2.69 -14.90
N ARG A 152 6.51 2.26 -15.11
CA ARG A 152 5.43 3.14 -15.58
C ARG A 152 5.18 4.32 -14.64
N HIS A 153 5.26 4.08 -13.34
CA HIS A 153 4.96 5.06 -12.29
C HIS A 153 6.20 5.61 -11.58
N MET A 154 7.37 5.55 -12.21
CA MET A 154 8.62 6.04 -11.62
C MET A 154 8.64 7.56 -11.36
N ASP A 155 7.70 8.30 -11.95
CA ASP A 155 7.46 9.72 -11.68
C ASP A 155 6.86 9.97 -10.29
N LYS A 156 6.26 8.94 -9.68
CA LYS A 156 5.79 8.98 -8.29
C LYS A 156 6.91 8.51 -7.40
N ALA A 157 7.53 9.43 -6.65
CA ALA A 157 8.69 9.14 -5.81
C ALA A 157 8.52 7.89 -4.91
N ALA A 158 7.31 7.63 -4.42
CA ALA A 158 7.02 6.46 -3.58
C ALA A 158 7.10 5.09 -4.30
N VAL A 159 6.97 5.05 -5.63
CA VAL A 159 6.91 3.78 -6.37
C VAL A 159 8.29 3.14 -6.54
N PRO A 160 9.34 3.84 -7.01
CA PRO A 160 10.71 3.28 -7.03
C PRO A 160 11.21 2.84 -5.64
N GLU A 161 10.82 3.58 -4.60
CA GLU A 161 11.18 3.28 -3.20
C GLU A 161 10.70 1.88 -2.75
N ILE A 162 9.64 1.33 -3.34
CA ILE A 162 9.22 -0.05 -3.08
C ILE A 162 10.36 -1.03 -3.44
N LEU A 163 10.99 -0.86 -4.60
CA LEU A 163 12.10 -1.73 -5.02
C LEU A 163 13.36 -1.50 -4.19
N TYR A 164 13.69 -0.24 -3.90
CA TYR A 164 14.85 0.07 -3.04
C TYR A 164 14.70 -0.55 -1.67
N HIS A 165 13.51 -0.45 -1.07
CA HIS A 165 13.23 -1.03 0.23
C HIS A 165 13.40 -2.55 0.24
N LEU A 166 12.90 -3.25 -0.79
CA LEU A 166 13.06 -4.71 -0.92
C LEU A 166 14.54 -5.10 -1.04
N LEU A 167 15.33 -4.37 -1.83
CA LEU A 167 16.76 -4.63 -1.98
C LEU A 167 17.55 -4.34 -0.69
N ASN A 168 17.25 -3.22 -0.03
CA ASN A 168 18.03 -2.73 1.11
C ASN A 168 17.74 -3.45 2.43
N THR A 169 16.56 -4.06 2.56
CA THR A 169 16.17 -4.80 3.77
C THR A 169 16.37 -6.31 3.66
N ALA A 170 16.71 -6.81 2.48
CA ALA A 170 16.90 -8.24 2.25
C ALA A 170 18.18 -8.77 2.91
N ASN A 171 18.11 -9.99 3.45
CA ASN A 171 19.32 -10.76 3.75
C ASN A 171 20.01 -11.16 2.43
N TYR A 172 21.26 -11.63 2.51
CA TYR A 172 22.07 -11.95 1.32
C TYR A 172 21.38 -12.91 0.32
N ASN A 173 20.76 -13.99 0.80
CA ASN A 173 20.14 -14.98 -0.09
C ASN A 173 18.88 -14.40 -0.76
N THR A 174 18.06 -13.67 0.02
CA THR A 174 16.88 -12.99 -0.51
C THR A 174 17.29 -11.90 -1.51
N PHE A 175 18.36 -11.15 -1.23
CA PHE A 175 18.90 -10.13 -2.12
C PHE A 175 19.29 -10.73 -3.48
N LEU A 176 20.07 -11.82 -3.50
CA LEU A 176 20.43 -12.52 -4.74
C LEU A 176 19.19 -12.98 -5.52
N SER A 177 18.18 -13.51 -4.81
CA SER A 177 16.92 -13.92 -5.41
C SER A 177 16.14 -12.75 -6.01
N ILE A 178 16.17 -11.57 -5.37
CA ILE A 178 15.57 -10.34 -5.92
C ILE A 178 16.34 -9.90 -7.17
N CYS A 179 17.68 -9.86 -7.12
CA CYS A 179 18.50 -9.49 -8.28
C CYS A 179 18.24 -10.37 -9.49
N GLN A 180 18.17 -11.69 -9.30
CA GLN A 180 17.84 -12.62 -10.38
C GLN A 180 16.45 -12.33 -10.98
N TRP A 181 15.44 -12.13 -10.13
CA TRP A 181 14.09 -11.82 -10.59
C TRP A 181 14.02 -10.49 -11.37
N LEU A 182 14.73 -9.46 -10.92
CA LEU A 182 14.77 -8.16 -11.60
C LEU A 182 15.52 -8.22 -12.94
N ASP A 183 16.55 -9.07 -13.04
CA ASP A 183 17.26 -9.36 -14.29
C ASP A 183 16.36 -10.10 -15.29
N GLU A 184 15.67 -11.16 -14.85
CA GLU A 184 14.68 -11.88 -15.66
C GLU A 184 13.55 -10.97 -16.16
N ALA A 185 13.13 -10.00 -15.34
CA ALA A 185 12.15 -8.98 -15.70
C ALA A 185 12.72 -7.81 -16.53
N GLN A 186 14.02 -7.84 -16.83
CA GLN A 186 14.76 -6.86 -17.64
C GLN A 186 14.70 -5.42 -17.10
N LEU A 187 14.76 -5.25 -15.77
CA LEU A 187 14.66 -3.93 -15.12
C LEU A 187 15.68 -2.93 -15.71
N VAL A 188 16.95 -3.33 -15.82
CA VAL A 188 18.02 -2.44 -16.29
C VAL A 188 17.79 -2.01 -17.74
N GLN A 189 17.44 -2.94 -18.62
CA GLN A 189 17.20 -2.66 -20.04
C GLN A 189 16.00 -1.72 -20.20
N LYS A 190 14.90 -1.99 -19.49
CA LYS A 190 13.72 -1.14 -19.53
C LYS A 190 13.98 0.27 -18.98
N LEU A 191 14.81 0.42 -17.95
CA LEU A 191 15.24 1.73 -17.45
C LEU A 191 16.12 2.48 -18.46
N LEU A 192 17.03 1.77 -19.15
CA LEU A 192 17.84 2.36 -20.21
C LEU A 192 16.96 2.85 -21.37
N ASP A 193 15.95 2.09 -21.78
CA ASP A 193 15.00 2.51 -22.81
C ASP A 193 14.28 3.81 -22.42
N ARG A 194 13.91 3.96 -21.14
CA ARG A 194 13.34 5.21 -20.63
C ARG A 194 14.36 6.35 -20.58
N PHE A 195 15.60 6.08 -20.21
CA PHE A 195 16.68 7.07 -20.19
C PHE A 195 17.09 7.57 -21.58
N LEU A 196 16.81 6.79 -22.63
CA LEU A 196 17.12 7.11 -24.02
C LEU A 196 15.94 7.69 -24.80
N CYS A 197 14.77 7.89 -24.19
CA CYS A 197 13.62 8.50 -24.85
C CYS A 197 13.77 10.02 -25.04
N ASP A 198 12.93 10.63 -25.89
CA ASP A 198 13.03 12.06 -26.19
C ASP A 198 12.48 12.99 -25.08
N ASP A 199 11.78 12.44 -24.09
CA ASP A 199 11.17 13.19 -22.99
C ASP A 199 12.16 13.42 -21.84
N LEU A 200 12.53 14.67 -21.60
CA LEU A 200 13.53 15.04 -20.58
C LEU A 200 13.09 14.67 -19.15
N GLU A 201 11.80 14.76 -18.84
CA GLU A 201 11.29 14.43 -17.50
C GLU A 201 11.37 12.92 -17.26
N ILE A 202 10.91 12.13 -18.23
CA ILE A 202 11.01 10.66 -18.18
C ILE A 202 12.47 10.24 -18.04
N ARG A 203 13.38 10.89 -18.78
CA ARG A 203 14.83 10.63 -18.65
C ARG A 203 15.37 10.93 -17.27
N ALA A 204 14.94 12.04 -16.66
CA ALA A 204 15.35 12.42 -15.32
C ALA A 204 14.90 11.38 -14.28
N TYR A 205 13.64 10.93 -14.36
CA TYR A 205 13.12 9.89 -13.47
C TYR A 205 13.84 8.55 -13.67
N ALA A 206 14.09 8.12 -14.91
CA ALA A 206 14.84 6.91 -15.19
C ALA A 206 16.28 6.97 -14.67
N CYS A 207 16.94 8.13 -14.81
CA CYS A 207 18.28 8.37 -14.29
C CYS A 207 18.30 8.28 -12.75
N GLN A 208 17.38 8.98 -12.09
CA GLN A 208 17.25 8.93 -10.63
C GLN A 208 16.98 7.51 -10.15
N PHE A 209 16.11 6.77 -10.87
CA PHE A 209 15.80 5.39 -10.56
C PHE A 209 17.07 4.53 -10.64
N TYR A 210 17.73 4.56 -11.79
CA TYR A 210 18.94 3.77 -12.03
C TYR A 210 20.05 4.09 -11.01
N CYS A 211 20.26 5.36 -10.69
CA CYS A 211 21.23 5.78 -9.67
C CYS A 211 20.90 5.24 -8.28
N GLY A 212 19.61 5.21 -7.90
CA GLY A 212 19.18 4.68 -6.60
C GLY A 212 19.35 3.17 -6.46
N LEU A 213 19.45 2.41 -7.56
CA LEU A 213 19.74 0.97 -7.52
C LEU A 213 21.22 0.66 -7.25
N ILE A 214 22.12 1.63 -7.44
CA ILE A 214 23.57 1.45 -7.30
C ILE A 214 24.06 1.85 -5.90
N TYR A 215 23.26 2.62 -5.16
CA TYR A 215 23.59 3.15 -3.84
C TYR A 215 23.08 2.25 -2.72
#